data_AF-A0A166JGU9-F1
#
_entry.id   AF-A0A166JGU9-F1
#
_cell.length_a   1.000
_cell.length_b   1.000
_cell.length_c   1.000
_cell.angle_alpha   90.00
_cell.angle_beta   90.00
_cell.angle_gamma   90.00
#
_symmetry.space_group_name_H-M   'P 1'
#
loop_
_entity.id
_entity.type
_entity.pdbx_description
1 polymer ?
#
loop_
_entity_poly.entity_id
_entity_poly.type
_entity_poly.pdbx_seq_one_letter_code
_entity_poly.pdbx_strand_id
1 'polypeptide(L)'
;MPNISMHSRKLNSLFAFTAIGATEGFMRNLQAPSNVVLTGRTYHRMLDVADPTHSIHWFLYDSQERALAGRQRQVPPAFLPLVSNALERVNPYLHALAQFQDDEVPDTAVLELPEHAASGDFAAIMHSNNSTIVSPRSILIWRLGDVQPSFISLFSRHYEPLQYPLLFPHGTPGWGLLEEEQWQPGPRGQYPHYLTQLKWYRLCLLREERFLRFGRLTNEYLCDMYSRVQEQDLDYIRRAREHQAAARAGPDGMEQEAVDIELPASFTGSRRWASEQTADSLTLARKDGKASIFTTITCNPNWPEIVSILHPGQTASDVPMVVARVFKLRLQHFHYLLRKHLGKLVYIVQVIEFQKRGLPHAHIVLKVHPELPPDQVDRLISAHLPEDPALRAKPLQ
;
A
#
# COMPACT_ATOMS: atom_id res chain seq x y z
N MET A 1 10.59 7.89 -21.86
CA MET A 1 11.66 7.88 -20.85
C MET A 1 12.06 6.43 -20.57
N PRO A 2 13.20 5.93 -21.08
CA PRO A 2 13.67 4.58 -20.77
C PRO A 2 13.90 4.42 -19.25
N ASN A 3 13.63 3.24 -18.69
CA ASN A 3 13.85 2.90 -17.28
C ASN A 3 13.12 3.80 -16.25
N ILE A 4 12.04 4.49 -16.63
CA ILE A 4 11.34 5.41 -15.73
C ILE A 4 10.83 4.74 -14.45
N SER A 5 10.43 3.47 -14.52
CA SER A 5 10.01 2.68 -13.34
C SER A 5 11.09 2.63 -12.28
N MET A 6 12.36 2.42 -12.66
CA MET A 6 13.48 2.31 -11.71
C MET A 6 13.69 3.61 -10.92
N HIS A 7 13.45 4.76 -11.55
CA HIS A 7 13.65 6.07 -10.95
C HIS A 7 12.36 6.67 -10.36
N SER A 8 11.18 6.12 -10.65
CA SER A 8 9.89 6.74 -10.35
C SER A 8 9.70 7.08 -8.87
N ARG A 9 10.16 6.19 -7.98
CA ARG A 9 10.14 6.42 -6.53
C ARG A 9 10.97 7.64 -6.10
N LYS A 10 12.23 7.67 -6.54
CA LYS A 10 13.19 8.74 -6.23
C LYS A 10 12.79 10.06 -6.88
N LEU A 11 12.20 9.98 -8.06
CA LEU A 11 11.69 11.12 -8.80
C LEU A 11 10.48 11.70 -8.07
N ASN A 12 9.52 10.89 -7.62
CA ASN A 12 8.36 11.35 -6.87
C ASN A 12 8.76 12.08 -5.58
N SER A 13 9.74 11.56 -4.85
CA SER A 13 10.22 12.22 -3.62
C SER A 13 10.97 13.54 -3.86
N LEU A 14 11.19 13.94 -5.11
CA LEU A 14 11.69 15.27 -5.47
C LEU A 14 10.58 16.29 -5.73
N PHE A 15 9.32 15.85 -5.78
CA PHE A 15 8.16 16.69 -6.09
C PHE A 15 6.99 16.52 -5.09
N ALA A 16 7.01 15.50 -4.22
CA ALA A 16 5.95 15.23 -3.25
C ALA A 16 5.78 16.39 -2.25
N PHE A 17 4.54 16.76 -1.93
CA PHE A 17 4.26 17.81 -0.94
C PHE A 17 4.38 17.29 0.50
N THR A 18 4.22 15.97 0.67
CA THR A 18 4.34 15.30 1.96
C THR A 18 5.51 14.32 1.99
N ALA A 19 5.89 13.91 3.20
CA ALA A 19 6.76 12.77 3.43
C ALA A 19 6.11 11.74 4.35
N ILE A 20 6.39 10.47 4.07
CA ILE A 20 5.93 9.34 4.89
C ILE A 20 6.74 9.32 6.20
N GLY A 21 6.03 9.42 7.32
CA GLY A 21 6.53 9.21 8.67
C GLY A 21 5.93 7.95 9.30
N ALA A 22 6.50 7.54 10.43
CA ALA A 22 6.00 6.44 11.25
C ALA A 22 6.13 6.78 12.74
N THR A 23 5.09 6.47 13.53
CA THR A 23 5.03 6.90 14.94
C THR A 23 6.11 6.27 15.81
N GLU A 24 6.47 5.01 15.56
CA GLU A 24 7.54 4.31 16.29
C GLU A 24 8.84 4.23 15.46
N GLY A 25 8.94 5.05 14.41
CA GLY A 25 10.13 5.16 13.57
C GLY A 25 10.30 4.06 12.54
N PHE A 26 11.39 4.18 11.78
CA PHE A 26 11.81 3.20 10.78
C PHE A 26 12.92 2.34 11.36
N MET A 27 12.71 1.02 11.44
CA MET A 27 13.80 0.10 11.72
C MET A 27 14.60 -0.12 10.43
N ARG A 28 15.83 0.40 10.42
CA ARG A 28 16.84 0.15 9.39
C ARG A 28 17.94 -0.68 10.06
N ASN A 29 18.34 -1.79 9.44
CA ASN A 29 19.28 -2.82 9.92
C ASN A 29 18.64 -4.05 10.59
N LEU A 30 17.77 -4.75 9.87
CA LEU A 30 17.68 -6.19 10.05
C LEU A 30 18.90 -6.82 9.36
N GLN A 31 19.53 -7.84 9.96
CA GLN A 31 20.78 -8.48 9.48
C GLN A 31 20.67 -9.19 8.10
N ALA A 32 19.69 -8.85 7.26
CA ALA A 32 19.43 -9.37 5.93
C ALA A 32 19.08 -8.20 4.96
N PRO A 33 19.28 -8.32 3.64
CA PRO A 33 19.46 -7.15 2.77
C PRO A 33 18.21 -6.25 2.74
N SER A 34 18.44 -4.95 2.98
CA SER A 34 17.59 -3.80 2.62
C SER A 34 16.08 -3.91 2.88
N ASN A 35 15.67 -4.53 3.99
CA ASN A 35 14.30 -4.46 4.45
C ASN A 35 14.12 -3.27 5.38
N VAL A 36 13.13 -2.42 5.09
CA VAL A 36 12.66 -1.38 6.00
C VAL A 36 11.46 -1.97 6.73
N VAL A 37 11.56 -2.10 8.06
CA VAL A 37 10.39 -2.43 8.88
C VAL A 37 9.89 -1.16 9.53
N LEU A 38 8.58 -0.98 9.41
CA LEU A 38 7.84 0.11 10.00
C LEU A 38 7.17 -0.41 11.27
N THR A 39 7.46 0.22 12.39
CA THR A 39 6.79 -0.01 13.67
C THR A 39 5.83 1.15 13.93
N GLY A 40 4.69 0.86 14.55
CA GLY A 40 3.62 1.83 14.76
C GLY A 40 2.80 2.13 13.51
N ARG A 41 2.26 3.35 13.44
CA ARG A 41 1.33 3.78 12.39
C ARG A 41 2.04 4.70 11.40
N THR A 42 1.80 4.50 10.11
CA THR A 42 2.27 5.43 9.06
C THR A 42 1.49 6.74 9.10
N TYR A 43 2.10 7.85 8.69
CA TYR A 43 1.42 9.13 8.48
C TYR A 43 2.14 9.94 7.42
N HIS A 44 1.49 10.98 6.89
CA HIS A 44 2.09 11.87 5.90
C HIS A 44 2.28 13.23 6.54
N ARG A 45 3.53 13.65 6.76
CA ARG A 45 3.78 15.00 7.25
C ARG A 45 3.91 15.95 6.07
N MET A 46 3.30 17.14 6.16
CA MET A 46 3.70 18.23 5.28
C MET A 46 5.16 18.57 5.55
N LEU A 47 5.89 18.87 4.48
CA LEU A 47 7.30 19.21 4.56
C LEU A 47 7.46 20.68 4.88
N ASP A 48 8.45 20.99 5.72
CA ASP A 48 8.73 22.36 6.11
C ASP A 48 9.26 23.15 4.91
N VAL A 49 8.68 24.32 4.70
CA VAL A 49 9.03 25.27 3.65
C VAL A 49 10.41 25.87 3.91
N ALA A 50 10.82 25.99 5.18
CA ALA A 50 12.14 26.49 5.57
C ALA A 50 13.26 25.42 5.50
N ASP A 51 12.90 24.14 5.34
CA ASP A 51 13.87 23.06 5.23
C ASP A 51 14.33 22.92 3.77
N PRO A 52 15.62 23.21 3.45
CA PRO A 52 16.14 23.15 2.09
C PRO A 52 16.23 21.73 1.53
N THR A 53 15.94 20.70 2.34
CA THR A 53 16.04 19.30 1.93
C THR A 53 14.78 18.74 1.26
N HIS A 54 13.74 19.58 1.11
CA HIS A 54 12.41 19.15 0.72
C HIS A 54 11.82 19.91 -0.47
N SER A 55 10.86 19.27 -1.13
CA SER A 55 10.40 19.69 -2.45
C SER A 55 9.52 20.92 -2.48
N ILE A 56 8.81 21.25 -1.38
CA ILE A 56 8.06 22.49 -1.27
C ILE A 56 9.01 23.69 -1.29
N HIS A 57 10.09 23.66 -0.48
CA HIS A 57 11.16 24.66 -0.54
C HIS A 57 11.71 24.80 -1.96
N TRP A 58 11.96 23.69 -2.66
CA TRP A 58 12.48 23.77 -4.03
C TRP A 58 11.49 24.30 -5.08
N PHE A 59 10.19 24.23 -4.82
CA PHE A 59 9.20 24.86 -5.70
C PHE A 59 9.16 26.37 -5.49
N LEU A 60 9.23 26.81 -4.23
CA LEU A 60 9.07 28.20 -3.86
C LEU A 60 10.36 29.01 -4.01
N TYR A 61 11.51 28.48 -3.59
CA TYR A 61 12.73 29.27 -3.43
C TYR A 61 13.92 28.77 -4.27
N ASP A 62 14.16 27.46 -4.35
CA ASP A 62 15.38 26.96 -5.00
C ASP A 62 15.19 25.69 -5.87
N SER A 63 14.98 25.92 -7.16
CA SER A 63 14.91 24.84 -8.16
C SER A 63 16.28 24.19 -8.46
N GLN A 64 17.40 24.85 -8.14
CA GLN A 64 18.76 24.32 -8.34
C GLN A 64 19.11 23.27 -7.28
N GLU A 65 18.68 23.46 -6.04
CA GLU A 65 18.83 22.47 -4.97
C GLU A 65 18.10 21.16 -5.28
N ARG A 66 16.89 21.23 -5.88
CA ARG A 66 16.21 20.03 -6.42
C ARG A 66 17.08 19.30 -7.43
N ALA A 67 17.73 20.03 -8.33
CA ALA A 67 18.61 19.45 -9.33
C ALA A 67 19.83 18.77 -8.67
N LEU A 68 20.39 19.37 -7.62
CA LEU A 68 21.47 18.77 -6.83
C LEU A 68 21.01 17.48 -6.12
N ALA A 69 19.87 17.53 -5.42
CA ALA A 69 19.30 16.37 -4.73
C ALA A 69 18.95 15.24 -5.72
N GLY A 70 18.45 15.58 -6.91
CA GLY A 70 18.20 14.62 -7.99
C GLY A 70 19.47 13.93 -8.46
N ARG A 71 20.58 14.67 -8.63
CA ARG A 71 21.90 14.09 -8.95
C ARG A 71 22.39 13.15 -7.86
N GLN A 72 22.30 13.54 -6.58
CA GLN A 72 22.69 12.68 -5.45
C GLN A 72 21.87 11.38 -5.40
N ARG A 73 20.58 11.44 -5.72
CA ARG A 73 19.70 10.27 -5.78
C ARG A 73 19.87 9.43 -7.06
N GLN A 74 20.76 9.83 -7.98
CA GLN A 74 20.98 9.18 -9.28
C GLN A 74 19.72 9.16 -10.15
N VAL A 75 18.96 10.26 -10.14
CA VAL A 75 17.86 10.49 -11.07
C VAL A 75 18.44 11.11 -12.35
N PRO A 76 18.08 10.62 -13.55
CA PRO A 76 18.55 11.20 -14.81
C PRO A 76 18.24 12.71 -14.88
N PRO A 77 19.24 13.58 -15.13
CA PRO A 77 19.03 15.04 -15.12
C PRO A 77 17.93 15.51 -16.06
N ALA A 78 17.75 14.82 -17.20
CA ALA A 78 16.71 15.13 -18.17
C ALA A 78 15.28 14.94 -17.64
N PHE A 79 15.06 14.16 -16.58
CA PHE A 79 13.71 13.91 -16.05
C PHE A 79 13.17 15.09 -15.24
N LEU A 80 14.05 15.81 -14.54
CA LEU A 80 13.64 16.90 -13.66
C LEU A 80 12.94 18.04 -14.39
N PRO A 81 13.50 18.66 -15.45
CA PRO A 81 12.80 19.73 -16.15
C PRO A 81 11.51 19.25 -16.82
N LEU A 82 11.48 18.00 -17.31
CA LEU A 82 10.28 17.44 -17.94
C LEU A 82 9.13 17.26 -16.93
N VAL A 83 9.43 16.77 -15.73
CA VAL A 83 8.42 16.63 -14.67
C VAL A 83 8.03 17.97 -14.10
N SER A 84 8.98 18.88 -13.83
CA SER A 84 8.70 20.22 -13.31
C SER A 84 7.74 20.96 -14.24
N ASN A 85 8.10 21.09 -15.53
CA ASN A 85 7.27 21.76 -16.52
C ASN A 85 5.90 21.09 -16.72
N ALA A 86 5.81 19.78 -16.51
CA ALA A 86 4.54 19.06 -16.61
C ALA A 86 3.64 19.37 -15.41
N LEU A 87 4.18 19.30 -14.19
CA LEU A 87 3.43 19.59 -12.97
C LEU A 87 3.06 21.07 -12.89
N GLU A 88 3.98 22.00 -13.17
CA GLU A 88 3.73 23.44 -13.20
C GLU A 88 2.62 23.82 -14.19
N ARG A 89 2.36 23.02 -15.23
CA ARG A 89 1.27 23.28 -16.17
C ARG A 89 -0.09 22.82 -15.65
N VAL A 90 -0.15 21.73 -14.89
CA VAL A 90 -1.42 21.00 -14.66
C VAL A 90 -1.76 20.74 -13.21
N ASN A 91 -0.82 20.94 -12.29
CA ASN A 91 -0.98 20.57 -10.89
C ASN A 91 -1.58 21.74 -10.09
N PRO A 92 -2.82 21.61 -9.58
CA PRO A 92 -3.49 22.70 -8.88
C PRO A 92 -2.79 23.10 -7.57
N TYR A 93 -2.12 22.16 -6.89
CA TYR A 93 -1.35 22.46 -5.69
C TYR A 93 -0.16 23.36 -6.00
N LEU A 94 0.52 23.15 -7.14
CA LEU A 94 1.61 24.04 -7.57
C LEU A 94 1.10 25.40 -7.99
N HIS A 95 -0.02 25.46 -8.70
CA HIS A 95 -0.63 26.72 -9.10
C HIS A 95 -1.00 27.58 -7.90
N ALA A 96 -1.59 26.96 -6.89
CA ALA A 96 -1.89 27.66 -5.65
C ALA A 96 -0.61 28.02 -4.89
N LEU A 97 0.43 27.16 -4.81
CA LEU A 97 1.72 27.54 -4.20
C LEU A 97 2.42 28.70 -4.93
N ALA A 98 2.32 28.78 -6.26
CA ALA A 98 2.96 29.83 -7.04
C ALA A 98 2.38 31.23 -6.76
N GLN A 99 1.13 31.31 -6.29
CA GLN A 99 0.52 32.58 -5.87
C GLN A 99 1.23 33.23 -4.67
N PHE A 100 2.03 32.46 -3.93
CA PHE A 100 2.76 32.93 -2.74
C PHE A 100 4.22 33.29 -3.01
N GLN A 101 4.69 33.21 -4.26
CA GLN A 101 6.05 33.62 -4.61
C GLN A 101 6.24 35.15 -4.61
N ASP A 102 5.15 35.92 -4.64
CA ASP A 102 5.16 37.40 -4.68
C ASP A 102 5.05 38.08 -3.29
N ASP A 103 4.83 37.33 -2.21
CA ASP A 103 4.78 37.91 -0.85
C ASP A 103 6.20 38.01 -0.27
N GLU A 104 6.66 39.24 0.01
CA GLU A 104 7.99 39.56 0.60
C GLU A 104 8.23 39.02 2.03
N VAL A 105 7.40 38.09 2.53
CA VAL A 105 7.49 37.55 3.89
C VAL A 105 8.07 36.13 3.86
N PRO A 106 9.35 35.94 4.26
CA PRO A 106 10.03 34.64 4.17
C PRO A 106 9.52 33.58 5.15
N ASP A 107 8.70 33.95 6.13
CA ASP A 107 8.46 33.12 7.31
C ASP A 107 7.23 32.22 7.19
N THR A 108 6.42 32.39 6.13
CA THR A 108 5.04 31.88 6.12
C THR A 108 4.50 31.83 4.67
N ALA A 109 4.33 30.63 4.09
CA ALA A 109 3.62 30.42 2.80
C ALA A 109 2.32 29.62 3.01
N VAL A 110 1.14 30.09 2.58
CA VAL A 110 -0.17 29.47 2.90
C VAL A 110 -0.71 28.73 1.66
N LEU A 111 -0.80 27.40 1.57
CA LEU A 111 -1.48 26.78 0.41
C LEU A 111 -2.99 26.58 0.61
N GLU A 112 -3.80 27.44 -0.01
CA GLU A 112 -5.26 27.29 -0.04
C GLU A 112 -5.75 26.17 -0.96
N LEU A 113 -6.36 25.14 -0.36
CA LEU A 113 -7.04 24.04 -1.06
C LEU A 113 -8.55 24.22 -0.95
N PRO A 114 -9.21 24.88 -1.91
CA PRO A 114 -10.65 25.00 -1.89
C PRO A 114 -11.31 23.66 -2.22
N GLU A 115 -11.95 23.01 -1.25
CA GLU A 115 -12.90 21.94 -1.53
C GLU A 115 -14.28 22.56 -1.75
N HIS A 116 -14.92 22.29 -2.90
CA HIS A 116 -16.30 22.76 -3.18
C HIS A 116 -17.33 21.90 -2.41
N ALA A 117 -17.12 21.73 -1.10
CA ALA A 117 -18.13 21.25 -0.16
C ALA A 117 -18.91 22.46 0.38
N ALA A 118 -20.16 22.24 0.79
CA ALA A 118 -21.05 23.30 1.29
C ALA A 118 -20.51 24.04 2.54
N SER A 119 -19.48 23.49 3.19
CA SER A 119 -18.78 24.03 4.35
C SER A 119 -17.64 25.01 4.03
N GLY A 120 -17.17 25.11 2.78
CA GLY A 120 -16.15 26.09 2.39
C GLY A 120 -14.83 25.96 3.16
N ASP A 121 -14.31 24.74 3.32
CA ASP A 121 -13.07 24.53 4.06
C ASP A 121 -11.83 24.97 3.26
N PHE A 122 -10.98 25.76 3.92
CA PHE A 122 -9.69 26.26 3.44
C PHE A 122 -8.54 25.52 4.13
N ALA A 123 -7.46 25.28 3.38
CA ALA A 123 -6.20 24.71 3.89
C ALA A 123 -5.07 25.75 3.81
N ALA A 124 -4.01 25.65 4.61
CA ALA A 124 -2.74 26.31 4.35
C ALA A 124 -1.54 25.47 4.81
N ILE A 125 -0.33 25.76 4.31
CA ILE A 125 0.92 25.02 4.61
C ILE A 125 1.96 25.96 5.22
N MET A 126 1.78 26.41 6.46
CA MET A 126 2.82 27.19 7.16
C MET A 126 3.47 26.43 8.31
N HIS A 127 4.63 26.90 8.75
CA HIS A 127 5.46 26.32 9.81
C HIS A 127 4.97 26.69 11.22
N SER A 128 5.19 25.79 12.21
CA SER A 128 5.82 26.16 13.48
C SER A 128 6.30 24.90 14.22
N ASN A 129 7.58 24.90 14.61
CA ASN A 129 8.22 23.91 15.47
C ASN A 129 7.36 23.51 16.69
N ASN A 130 7.40 22.21 16.99
CA ASN A 130 6.76 21.49 18.12
C ASN A 130 5.28 21.13 17.98
N SER A 131 5.03 19.96 17.38
CA SER A 131 3.88 19.13 17.79
C SER A 131 4.40 17.82 18.39
N THR A 132 4.21 17.64 19.69
CA THR A 132 4.51 16.40 20.42
C THR A 132 3.40 15.36 20.29
N ILE A 133 2.28 15.70 19.62
CA ILE A 133 1.12 14.84 19.44
C ILE A 133 0.91 14.62 17.94
N VAL A 134 1.56 13.60 17.38
CA VAL A 134 1.29 13.16 16.01
C VAL A 134 0.06 12.26 16.03
N SER A 135 -1.06 12.76 15.49
CA SER A 135 -2.22 11.91 15.23
C SER A 135 -1.88 10.91 14.12
N PRO A 136 -2.15 9.60 14.29
CA PRO A 136 -1.83 8.61 13.28
C PRO A 136 -2.47 8.89 11.92
N ARG A 137 -1.72 8.67 10.83
CA ARG A 137 -2.19 8.73 9.43
C ARG A 137 -2.73 10.08 8.97
N SER A 138 -2.34 11.18 9.60
CA SER A 138 -2.84 12.52 9.28
C SER A 138 -1.82 13.40 8.55
N ILE A 139 -2.29 14.39 7.79
CA ILE A 139 -1.48 15.47 7.19
C ILE A 139 -1.70 16.75 7.97
N LEU A 140 -0.65 17.48 8.33
CA LEU A 140 -0.78 18.74 9.08
C LEU A 140 -1.03 19.93 8.13
N ILE A 141 -2.05 20.72 8.43
CA ILE A 141 -2.44 21.95 7.74
C ILE A 141 -2.53 23.08 8.78
N TRP A 142 -2.09 24.28 8.43
CA TRP A 142 -2.37 25.49 9.22
C TRP A 142 -3.51 26.28 8.56
N ARG A 143 -4.40 26.92 9.32
CA ARG A 143 -5.38 27.87 8.75
C ARG A 143 -4.98 29.28 9.19
N LEU A 144 -5.24 30.28 8.35
CA LEU A 144 -4.94 31.66 8.66
C LEU A 144 -5.71 32.11 9.92
N GLY A 145 -4.98 32.41 11.00
CA GLY A 145 -5.55 32.82 12.28
C GLY A 145 -5.65 31.73 13.36
N ASP A 146 -5.34 30.48 13.05
CA ASP A 146 -5.33 29.40 14.05
C ASP A 146 -4.03 29.39 14.88
N VAL A 147 -4.18 29.14 16.19
CA VAL A 147 -3.04 29.01 17.13
C VAL A 147 -2.40 27.62 17.07
N GLN A 148 -3.06 26.65 16.44
CA GLN A 148 -2.62 25.25 16.34
C GLN A 148 -2.89 24.69 14.94
N PRO A 149 -2.05 23.77 14.45
CA PRO A 149 -2.32 23.09 13.19
C PRO A 149 -3.56 22.21 13.28
N SER A 150 -4.31 22.16 12.19
CA SER A 150 -5.37 21.20 11.94
C SER A 150 -4.83 19.96 11.22
N PHE A 151 -5.46 18.81 11.44
CA PHE A 151 -5.07 17.55 10.81
C PHE A 151 -6.06 17.16 9.72
N ILE A 152 -5.55 16.90 8.52
CA ILE A 152 -6.30 16.18 7.50
C ILE A 152 -6.45 14.73 7.95
N SER A 153 -7.69 14.28 7.98
CA SER A 153 -8.03 12.88 8.17
C SER A 153 -7.36 11.97 7.12
N LEU A 154 -6.98 10.75 7.53
CA LEU A 154 -6.53 9.71 6.59
C LEU A 154 -7.57 9.37 5.51
N PHE A 155 -8.82 9.77 5.75
CA PHE A 155 -9.96 9.61 4.86
C PHE A 155 -10.15 10.82 3.93
N SER A 156 -9.25 11.79 3.92
CA SER A 156 -9.31 12.89 2.95
C SER A 156 -8.88 12.43 1.57
N ARG A 157 -9.54 13.03 0.58
CA ARG A 157 -9.27 12.82 -0.84
C ARG A 157 -7.97 13.51 -1.30
N HIS A 158 -7.38 14.36 -0.47
CA HIS A 158 -6.10 15.01 -0.79
C HIS A 158 -4.87 14.19 -0.36
N TYR A 159 -5.06 13.08 0.34
CA TYR A 159 -3.96 12.27 0.85
C TYR A 159 -3.04 11.72 -0.26
N GLU A 160 -3.61 11.10 -1.29
CA GLU A 160 -2.83 10.58 -2.42
C GLU A 160 -2.18 11.65 -3.29
N PRO A 161 -2.89 12.69 -3.77
CA PRO A 161 -2.27 13.65 -4.67
C PRO A 161 -1.18 14.50 -4.02
N LEU A 162 -1.22 14.72 -2.70
CA LEU A 162 -0.15 15.41 -1.98
C LEU A 162 1.14 14.55 -1.90
N GLN A 163 1.03 13.24 -1.68
CA GLN A 163 2.19 12.35 -1.57
C GLN A 163 2.71 11.87 -2.92
N TYR A 164 1.85 11.68 -3.91
CA TYR A 164 2.17 10.99 -5.16
C TYR A 164 1.91 11.85 -6.41
N PRO A 165 2.54 13.04 -6.55
CA PRO A 165 2.29 13.93 -7.69
C PRO A 165 2.64 13.31 -9.05
N LEU A 166 3.54 12.30 -9.12
CA LEU A 166 3.76 11.58 -10.37
C LEU A 166 2.59 10.66 -10.76
N LEU A 167 1.90 10.10 -9.76
CA LEU A 167 0.70 9.29 -10.00
C LEU A 167 -0.51 10.20 -10.21
N PHE A 168 -0.60 11.33 -9.52
CA PHE A 168 -1.72 12.27 -9.56
C PHE A 168 -1.26 13.67 -10.02
N PRO A 169 -0.76 13.82 -11.27
CA PRO A 169 -0.17 15.07 -11.74
C PRO A 169 -1.17 16.22 -11.78
N HIS A 170 -2.44 15.94 -12.05
CA HIS A 170 -3.54 16.91 -12.06
C HIS A 170 -4.11 17.22 -10.68
N GLY A 171 -3.51 16.67 -9.62
CA GLY A 171 -4.07 16.78 -8.28
C GLY A 171 -5.47 16.16 -8.12
N THR A 172 -5.82 15.21 -8.98
CA THR A 172 -7.14 14.55 -8.96
C THR A 172 -7.39 13.96 -7.57
N PRO A 173 -8.51 14.30 -6.92
CA PRO A 173 -8.82 13.79 -5.60
C PRO A 173 -8.83 12.26 -5.58
N GLY A 174 -8.14 11.70 -4.59
CA GLY A 174 -8.10 10.27 -4.29
C GLY A 174 -9.39 9.77 -3.66
N TRP A 175 -9.29 8.61 -3.02
CA TRP A 175 -10.40 8.07 -2.25
C TRP A 175 -10.52 8.80 -0.91
N GLY A 176 -11.75 9.12 -0.53
CA GLY A 176 -12.02 9.70 0.78
C GLY A 176 -13.49 9.66 1.14
N LEU A 177 -13.77 9.68 2.44
CA LEU A 177 -15.14 9.74 2.96
C LEU A 177 -15.71 11.12 2.67
N LEU A 178 -16.93 11.17 2.13
CA LEU A 178 -17.69 12.40 2.04
C LEU A 178 -18.10 12.81 3.48
N GLU A 179 -18.17 14.11 3.73
CA GLU A 179 -18.66 14.66 5.00
C GLU A 179 -20.04 14.09 5.38
N GLU A 180 -20.35 14.06 6.68
CA GLU A 180 -21.62 13.51 7.20
C GLU A 180 -22.87 14.17 6.59
N GLU A 181 -22.77 15.42 6.14
CA GLU A 181 -23.85 16.15 5.47
C GLU A 181 -24.23 15.54 4.11
N GLN A 182 -23.32 14.79 3.48
CA GLN A 182 -23.54 14.10 2.21
C GLN A 182 -23.99 12.64 2.39
N TRP A 183 -24.10 12.17 3.65
CA TRP A 183 -24.67 10.86 4.03
C TRP A 183 -26.20 10.87 4.09
N GLN A 184 -26.85 11.83 3.44
CA GLN A 184 -28.30 11.82 3.34
C GLN A 184 -28.75 10.72 2.36
N PRO A 185 -29.74 9.89 2.75
CA PRO A 185 -30.30 8.91 1.84
C PRO A 185 -30.87 9.64 0.61
N GLY A 186 -30.62 9.11 -0.59
CA GLY A 186 -31.21 9.66 -1.80
C GLY A 186 -32.75 9.58 -1.76
N PRO A 187 -33.46 10.18 -2.75
CA PRO A 187 -34.93 10.27 -2.77
C PRO A 187 -35.71 8.96 -2.62
N ARG A 188 -35.03 7.81 -2.69
CA ARG A 188 -35.58 6.45 -2.55
C ARG A 188 -35.13 5.71 -1.29
N GLY A 189 -34.59 6.41 -0.29
CA GLY A 189 -34.04 5.76 0.91
C GLY A 189 -32.78 4.94 0.65
N GLN A 190 -32.20 5.07 -0.54
CA GLN A 190 -30.97 4.38 -0.92
C GLN A 190 -29.79 5.24 -0.51
N TYR A 191 -28.95 4.68 0.37
CA TYR A 191 -27.63 5.22 0.59
C TYR A 191 -26.82 5.13 -0.71
N PRO A 192 -25.98 6.13 -1.04
CA PRO A 192 -25.09 6.04 -2.19
C PRO A 192 -24.32 4.73 -2.15
N HIS A 193 -24.23 4.02 -3.28
CA HIS A 193 -23.36 2.84 -3.39
C HIS A 193 -21.91 3.26 -3.19
N TYR A 194 -21.44 3.26 -1.95
CA TYR A 194 -20.11 3.74 -1.63
C TYR A 194 -19.07 2.69 -2.01
N LEU A 195 -18.10 3.10 -2.83
CA LEU A 195 -17.00 2.24 -3.21
C LEU A 195 -16.03 2.15 -2.03
N THR A 196 -15.80 0.93 -1.52
CA THR A 196 -14.83 0.75 -0.44
C THR A 196 -13.43 1.16 -0.88
N GLN A 197 -12.59 1.59 0.06
CA GLN A 197 -11.22 2.02 -0.19
C GLN A 197 -10.43 0.99 -1.02
N LEU A 198 -10.50 -0.29 -0.63
CA LEU A 198 -9.87 -1.39 -1.34
C LEU A 198 -10.39 -1.55 -2.79
N LYS A 199 -11.70 -1.39 -3.02
CA LYS A 199 -12.29 -1.47 -4.36
C LYS A 199 -11.83 -0.31 -5.25
N TRP A 200 -11.72 0.90 -4.70
CA TRP A 200 -11.21 2.07 -5.41
C TRP A 200 -9.76 1.85 -5.88
N TYR A 201 -8.87 1.52 -4.95
CA TYR A 201 -7.47 1.27 -5.29
C TYR A 201 -7.32 0.14 -6.31
N ARG A 202 -8.10 -0.94 -6.16
CA ARG A 202 -8.12 -2.03 -7.13
C ARG A 202 -8.52 -1.55 -8.53
N LEU A 203 -9.51 -0.66 -8.67
CA LEU A 203 -9.88 -0.11 -9.98
C LEU A 203 -8.74 0.71 -10.59
N CYS A 204 -8.13 1.61 -9.81
CA CYS A 204 -6.99 2.40 -10.25
C CYS A 204 -5.83 1.52 -10.74
N LEU A 205 -5.40 0.57 -9.91
CA LEU A 205 -4.27 -0.31 -10.19
C LEU A 205 -4.48 -1.25 -11.39
N LEU A 206 -5.73 -1.62 -11.67
CA LEU A 206 -6.05 -2.57 -12.74
C LEU A 206 -6.41 -1.90 -14.07
N ARG A 207 -6.83 -0.64 -14.05
CA ARG A 207 -7.32 0.06 -15.25
C ARG A 207 -6.40 1.16 -15.74
N GLU A 208 -5.56 1.71 -14.86
CA GLU A 208 -4.75 2.87 -15.22
C GLU A 208 -3.29 2.49 -15.47
N GLU A 209 -2.83 2.76 -16.69
CA GLU A 209 -1.49 2.40 -17.14
C GLU A 209 -0.37 3.09 -16.34
N ARG A 210 -0.66 4.23 -15.72
CA ARG A 210 0.31 4.97 -14.88
C ARG A 210 0.93 4.08 -13.78
N PHE A 211 0.14 3.18 -13.19
CA PHE A 211 0.63 2.27 -12.14
C PHE A 211 1.51 1.13 -12.69
N LEU A 212 1.40 0.81 -13.98
CA LEU A 212 2.33 -0.10 -14.63
C LEU A 212 3.61 0.64 -15.03
N ARG A 213 3.51 1.85 -15.57
CA ARG A 213 4.66 2.65 -16.01
C ARG A 213 5.58 3.06 -14.85
N PHE A 214 5.00 3.44 -13.71
CA PHE A 214 5.73 3.91 -12.53
C PHE A 214 5.96 2.81 -11.47
N GLY A 215 6.19 1.56 -11.89
CA GLY A 215 6.23 0.37 -11.05
C GLY A 215 6.91 0.47 -9.66
N ARG A 216 8.11 1.06 -9.51
CA ARG A 216 8.73 1.20 -8.17
C ARG A 216 7.96 2.12 -7.23
N LEU A 217 7.48 3.25 -7.75
CA LEU A 217 6.58 4.15 -7.04
C LEU A 217 5.24 3.47 -6.73
N THR A 218 4.72 2.66 -7.65
CA THR A 218 3.50 1.89 -7.42
C THR A 218 3.64 0.87 -6.30
N ASN A 219 4.82 0.26 -6.12
CA ASN A 219 5.07 -0.61 -4.96
C ASN A 219 4.96 0.18 -3.63
N GLU A 220 5.52 1.39 -3.57
CA GLU A 220 5.40 2.25 -2.38
C GLU A 220 3.92 2.63 -2.14
N TYR A 221 3.24 3.07 -3.19
CA TYR A 221 1.81 3.38 -3.16
C TYR A 221 0.97 2.19 -2.67
N LEU A 222 1.24 0.96 -3.14
CA LEU A 222 0.53 -0.24 -2.71
C LEU A 222 0.67 -0.50 -1.21
N CYS A 223 1.90 -0.42 -0.68
CA CYS A 223 2.16 -0.62 0.75
C CYS A 223 1.45 0.44 1.59
N ASP A 224 1.53 1.71 1.18
CA ASP A 224 0.89 2.82 1.88
C ASP A 224 -0.65 2.73 1.82
N MET A 225 -1.22 2.50 0.64
CA MET A 225 -2.67 2.36 0.47
C MET A 225 -3.22 1.13 1.20
N TYR A 226 -2.49 0.01 1.24
CA TYR A 226 -2.91 -1.16 2.02
C TYR A 226 -2.83 -0.88 3.52
N SER A 227 -1.78 -0.16 3.96
CA SER A 227 -1.69 0.35 5.32
C SER A 227 -2.97 1.15 5.65
N ARG A 228 -3.37 2.11 4.80
CA ARG A 228 -4.63 2.89 4.93
C ARG A 228 -5.86 2.01 5.12
N VAL A 229 -6.04 0.97 4.30
CA VAL A 229 -7.16 0.01 4.43
C VAL A 229 -7.15 -0.65 5.80
N GLN A 230 -6.00 -1.11 6.27
CA GLN A 230 -5.89 -1.76 7.57
C GLN A 230 -6.29 -0.84 8.73
N GLU A 231 -5.97 0.45 8.68
CA GLU A 231 -6.37 1.38 9.74
C GLU A 231 -7.85 1.71 9.69
N GLN A 232 -8.46 1.78 8.49
CA GLN A 232 -9.90 1.90 8.39
C GLN A 232 -10.59 0.70 9.07
N ASP A 233 -10.11 -0.51 8.80
CA ASP A 233 -10.65 -1.73 9.41
C ASP A 233 -10.45 -1.74 10.94
N LEU A 234 -9.29 -1.30 11.42
CA LEU A 234 -8.99 -1.17 12.85
C LEU A 234 -9.83 -0.09 13.53
N ASP A 235 -10.06 1.05 12.88
CA ASP A 235 -10.90 2.12 13.39
C ASP A 235 -12.36 1.69 13.49
N TYR A 236 -12.85 0.95 12.48
CA TYR A 236 -14.17 0.32 12.52
C TYR A 236 -14.31 -0.64 13.71
N ILE A 237 -13.33 -1.53 13.92
CA ILE A 237 -13.33 -2.48 15.06
C ILE A 237 -13.32 -1.71 16.39
N ARG A 238 -12.50 -0.67 16.51
CA ARG A 238 -12.39 0.16 17.71
C ARG A 238 -13.74 0.81 18.05
N ARG A 239 -14.34 1.52 17.09
CA ARG A 239 -15.65 2.18 17.27
C ARG A 239 -16.71 1.16 17.65
N ALA A 240 -16.78 0.02 16.97
CA ALA A 240 -17.76 -1.02 17.28
C ALA A 240 -17.63 -1.52 18.73
N ARG A 241 -16.41 -1.63 19.26
CA ARG A 241 -16.16 -2.03 20.65
C ARG A 241 -16.51 -0.95 21.65
N GLU A 242 -16.17 0.30 21.36
CA GLU A 242 -16.56 1.45 22.19
C GLU A 242 -18.09 1.52 22.30
N HIS A 243 -18.82 1.31 21.20
CA HIS A 243 -20.28 1.25 21.22
C HIS A 243 -20.81 0.07 22.04
N GLN A 244 -20.19 -1.11 21.94
CA GLN A 244 -20.57 -2.28 22.73
C GLN A 244 -20.29 -2.08 24.22
N ALA A 245 -19.17 -1.47 24.59
CA ALA A 245 -18.82 -1.14 25.96
C ALA A 245 -19.80 -0.10 26.53
N ALA A 246 -20.11 0.96 25.77
CA ALA A 246 -21.10 1.97 26.16
C ALA A 246 -22.50 1.37 26.36
N ALA A 247 -22.91 0.42 25.52
CA ALA A 247 -24.19 -0.26 25.67
C ALA A 247 -24.26 -1.16 26.93
N ARG A 248 -23.13 -1.67 27.41
CA ARG A 248 -23.05 -2.52 28.62
C ARG A 248 -22.96 -1.73 29.92
N ALA A 249 -22.37 -0.53 29.89
CA ALA A 249 -22.12 0.27 31.08
C ALA A 249 -23.37 0.78 31.81
N GLY A 250 -24.57 0.70 31.20
CA GLY A 250 -25.81 1.20 31.78
C GLY A 250 -25.82 2.73 32.04
N PRO A 251 -26.95 3.31 32.47
CA PRO A 251 -27.05 4.75 32.73
C PRO A 251 -26.23 5.25 33.93
N ASP A 252 -25.82 4.34 34.84
CA ASP A 252 -25.13 4.70 36.10
C ASP A 252 -23.59 4.70 36.00
N GLY A 253 -23.01 4.39 34.83
CA GLY A 253 -21.61 4.72 34.50
C GLY A 253 -20.52 4.14 35.40
N MET A 254 -20.79 3.12 36.22
CA MET A 254 -19.88 2.73 37.30
C MET A 254 -18.72 1.80 36.92
N GLU A 255 -18.67 1.23 35.71
CA GLU A 255 -17.49 0.45 35.28
C GLU A 255 -17.17 0.70 33.81
N GLN A 256 -16.16 1.53 33.54
CA GLN A 256 -15.46 1.53 32.26
C GLN A 256 -14.65 0.24 32.17
N GLU A 257 -15.28 -0.87 31.76
CA GLU A 257 -14.56 -2.08 31.39
C GLU A 257 -13.50 -1.72 30.34
N ALA A 258 -12.26 -2.20 30.53
CA ALA A 258 -11.19 -2.00 29.58
C ALA A 258 -11.61 -2.58 28.22
N VAL A 259 -11.57 -1.75 27.18
CA VAL A 259 -11.91 -2.16 25.81
C VAL A 259 -10.98 -3.28 25.37
N ASP A 260 -11.52 -4.46 25.03
CA ASP A 260 -10.75 -5.60 24.51
C ASP A 260 -9.87 -5.13 23.34
N ILE A 261 -8.56 -5.33 23.45
CA ILE A 261 -7.55 -4.92 22.46
C ILE A 261 -7.29 -6.06 21.45
N GLU A 262 -7.76 -7.28 21.70
CA GLU A 262 -7.48 -8.43 20.85
C GLU A 262 -8.24 -8.36 19.53
N LEU A 263 -7.57 -8.51 18.39
CA LEU A 263 -8.24 -8.48 17.09
C LEU A 263 -9.13 -9.72 16.86
N PRO A 264 -10.30 -9.56 16.20
CA PRO A 264 -11.20 -10.68 15.91
C PRO A 264 -10.60 -11.62 14.86
N ALA A 265 -11.14 -12.84 14.76
CA ALA A 265 -10.70 -13.81 13.76
C ALA A 265 -11.06 -13.41 12.32
N SER A 266 -12.04 -12.52 12.14
CA SER A 266 -12.35 -11.92 10.83
C SER A 266 -11.25 -10.97 10.32
N PHE A 267 -10.35 -10.50 11.19
CA PHE A 267 -9.22 -9.66 10.81
C PHE A 267 -8.05 -10.54 10.34
N THR A 268 -7.79 -10.55 9.04
CA THR A 268 -6.74 -11.38 8.45
C THR A 268 -5.37 -11.02 9.03
N GLY A 269 -4.61 -12.03 9.48
CA GLY A 269 -3.32 -11.85 10.13
C GLY A 269 -3.38 -11.62 11.64
N SER A 270 -4.57 -11.55 12.25
CA SER A 270 -4.69 -11.54 13.71
C SER A 270 -4.29 -12.89 14.34
N ARG A 271 -3.97 -12.88 15.64
CA ARG A 271 -3.71 -14.11 16.40
C ARG A 271 -4.90 -15.07 16.36
N ARG A 272 -6.13 -14.55 16.51
CA ARG A 272 -7.36 -15.35 16.46
C ARG A 272 -7.56 -15.95 15.06
N TRP A 273 -7.34 -15.17 14.00
CA TRP A 273 -7.40 -15.65 12.62
C TRP A 273 -6.40 -16.81 12.40
N ALA A 274 -5.14 -16.62 12.78
CA ALA A 274 -4.10 -17.64 12.62
C ALA A 274 -4.41 -18.92 13.42
N SER A 275 -4.94 -18.75 14.65
CA SER A 275 -5.36 -19.87 15.50
C SER A 275 -6.51 -20.66 14.87
N GLU A 276 -7.53 -19.99 14.32
CA GLU A 276 -8.65 -20.65 13.65
C GLU A 276 -8.21 -21.37 12.37
N GLN A 277 -7.41 -20.73 11.52
CA GLN A 277 -6.88 -21.39 10.31
C GLN A 277 -6.06 -22.65 10.63
N THR A 278 -5.30 -22.61 11.73
CA THR A 278 -4.54 -23.77 12.22
C THR A 278 -5.46 -24.85 12.78
N ALA A 279 -6.46 -24.47 13.59
CA ALA A 279 -7.43 -25.39 14.16
C ALA A 279 -8.26 -26.11 13.08
N ASP A 280 -8.72 -25.38 12.06
CA ASP A 280 -9.43 -25.95 10.89
C ASP A 280 -8.57 -26.98 10.17
N SER A 281 -7.30 -26.63 9.92
CA SER A 281 -6.34 -27.52 9.25
C SER A 281 -6.07 -28.81 10.05
N LEU A 282 -5.92 -28.69 11.37
CA LEU A 282 -5.74 -29.84 12.27
C LEU A 282 -7.02 -30.69 12.37
N THR A 283 -8.20 -30.06 12.30
CA THR A 283 -9.48 -30.77 12.32
C THR A 283 -9.65 -31.63 11.08
N LEU A 284 -9.30 -31.11 9.89
CA LEU A 284 -9.26 -31.89 8.64
C LEU A 284 -8.33 -33.11 8.78
N ALA A 285 -7.11 -32.91 9.29
CA ALA A 285 -6.15 -34.00 9.48
C ALA A 285 -6.62 -35.04 10.52
N ARG A 286 -7.34 -34.60 11.57
CA ARG A 286 -7.91 -35.50 12.58
C ARG A 286 -9.07 -36.34 12.03
N LYS A 287 -9.92 -35.73 11.21
CA LYS A 287 -11.14 -36.36 10.67
C LYS A 287 -10.82 -37.29 9.49
N ASP A 288 -10.01 -36.82 8.55
CA ASP A 288 -9.78 -37.48 7.26
C ASP A 288 -8.38 -38.12 7.16
N GLY A 289 -7.61 -38.09 8.25
CA GLY A 289 -6.26 -38.62 8.37
C GLY A 289 -5.18 -37.64 7.89
N LYS A 290 -3.91 -38.00 8.15
CA LYS A 290 -2.74 -37.19 7.74
C LYS A 290 -2.67 -36.98 6.23
N ALA A 291 -2.05 -35.88 5.81
CA ALA A 291 -1.88 -35.53 4.41
C ALA A 291 -1.08 -36.57 3.63
N SER A 292 -1.39 -36.69 2.34
CA SER A 292 -0.71 -37.59 1.41
C SER A 292 0.51 -36.93 0.76
N ILE A 293 0.38 -35.65 0.38
CA ILE A 293 1.39 -34.91 -0.39
C ILE A 293 1.58 -33.52 0.22
N PHE A 294 2.84 -33.10 0.27
CA PHE A 294 3.25 -31.70 0.41
C PHE A 294 3.91 -31.24 -0.89
N THR A 295 3.47 -30.13 -1.44
CA THR A 295 4.02 -29.56 -2.67
C THR A 295 4.09 -28.05 -2.57
N THR A 296 4.95 -27.44 -3.39
CA THR A 296 5.13 -25.99 -3.45
C THR A 296 5.11 -25.54 -4.90
N ILE A 297 4.42 -24.43 -5.16
CA ILE A 297 4.52 -23.72 -6.44
C ILE A 297 5.15 -22.35 -6.19
N THR A 298 6.22 -22.07 -6.93
CA THR A 298 6.96 -20.79 -6.85
C THR A 298 6.72 -20.01 -8.13
N CYS A 299 6.45 -18.70 -8.01
CA CYS A 299 6.31 -17.84 -9.17
C CYS A 299 7.62 -17.72 -9.95
N ASN A 300 7.56 -17.94 -11.26
CA ASN A 300 8.69 -17.72 -12.15
C ASN A 300 8.55 -16.33 -12.81
N PRO A 301 9.51 -15.40 -12.61
CA PRO A 301 9.45 -14.07 -13.22
C PRO A 301 9.53 -14.10 -14.75
N ASN A 302 10.05 -15.18 -15.34
CA ASN A 302 10.21 -15.36 -16.78
C ASN A 302 8.98 -15.99 -17.46
N TRP A 303 7.86 -16.17 -16.76
CA TRP A 303 6.63 -16.61 -17.41
C TRP A 303 6.22 -15.62 -18.52
N PRO A 304 5.83 -16.11 -19.71
CA PRO A 304 5.55 -15.25 -20.87
C PRO A 304 4.44 -14.23 -20.60
N GLU A 305 3.47 -14.56 -19.75
CA GLU A 305 2.40 -13.63 -19.34
C GLU A 305 2.91 -12.45 -18.52
N ILE A 306 4.03 -12.61 -17.80
CA ILE A 306 4.68 -11.50 -17.07
C ILE A 306 5.56 -10.73 -18.04
N VAL A 307 6.45 -11.43 -18.76
CA VAL A 307 7.45 -10.81 -19.64
C VAL A 307 6.80 -9.99 -20.75
N SER A 308 5.68 -10.44 -21.31
CA SER A 308 4.95 -9.74 -22.38
C SER A 308 4.36 -8.38 -21.96
N ILE A 309 4.20 -8.12 -20.65
CA ILE A 309 3.66 -6.86 -20.13
C ILE A 309 4.77 -5.89 -19.72
N LEU A 310 6.00 -6.36 -19.53
CA LEU A 310 7.10 -5.51 -19.06
C LEU A 310 7.46 -4.45 -20.10
N HIS A 311 7.50 -3.19 -19.67
CA HIS A 311 8.10 -2.14 -20.47
C HIS A 311 9.64 -2.23 -20.43
N PRO A 312 10.35 -1.59 -21.40
CA PRO A 312 11.81 -1.56 -21.40
C PRO A 312 12.39 -1.09 -20.06
N GLY A 313 13.24 -1.93 -19.46
CA GLY A 313 13.89 -1.66 -18.18
C GLY A 313 13.14 -2.10 -16.93
N GLN A 314 11.94 -2.65 -17.06
CA GLN A 314 11.19 -3.19 -15.94
C GLN A 314 11.55 -4.64 -15.65
N THR A 315 11.40 -5.05 -14.38
CA THR A 315 11.43 -6.45 -13.97
C THR A 315 10.08 -6.87 -13.40
N ALA A 316 9.89 -8.15 -13.09
CA ALA A 316 8.67 -8.64 -12.46
C ALA A 316 8.30 -7.87 -11.16
N SER A 317 9.30 -7.38 -10.42
CA SER A 317 9.08 -6.57 -9.21
C SER A 317 8.47 -5.20 -9.49
N ASP A 318 8.55 -4.70 -10.72
CA ASP A 318 7.94 -3.43 -11.13
C ASP A 318 6.44 -3.57 -11.46
N VAL A 319 5.94 -4.81 -11.66
CA VAL A 319 4.54 -5.08 -12.05
C VAL A 319 3.86 -6.06 -11.07
N PRO A 320 3.84 -5.77 -9.76
CA PRO A 320 3.39 -6.72 -8.73
C PRO A 320 1.96 -7.22 -8.94
N MET A 321 1.06 -6.38 -9.47
CA MET A 321 -0.32 -6.75 -9.78
C MET A 321 -0.42 -7.80 -10.89
N VAL A 322 0.44 -7.71 -11.90
CA VAL A 322 0.53 -8.70 -12.98
C VAL A 322 1.06 -10.01 -12.43
N VAL A 323 2.16 -9.96 -11.67
CA VAL A 323 2.76 -11.12 -11.01
C VAL A 323 1.73 -11.87 -10.16
N ALA A 324 1.03 -11.17 -9.27
CA ALA A 324 0.02 -11.78 -8.40
C ALA A 324 -1.12 -12.44 -9.19
N ARG A 325 -1.56 -11.82 -10.29
CA ARG A 325 -2.62 -12.37 -11.15
C ARG A 325 -2.16 -13.59 -11.93
N VAL A 326 -0.99 -13.53 -12.57
CA VAL A 326 -0.42 -14.66 -13.31
C VAL A 326 -0.18 -15.82 -12.35
N PHE A 327 0.40 -15.56 -11.18
CA PHE A 327 0.58 -16.59 -10.15
C PHE A 327 -0.75 -17.20 -9.71
N LYS A 328 -1.79 -16.39 -9.47
CA LYS A 328 -3.11 -16.90 -9.10
C LYS A 328 -3.70 -17.82 -10.19
N LEU A 329 -3.58 -17.45 -11.46
CA LEU A 329 -4.04 -18.27 -12.59
C LEU A 329 -3.25 -19.57 -12.70
N ARG A 330 -1.92 -19.51 -12.56
CA ARG A 330 -1.03 -20.68 -12.56
C ARG A 330 -1.33 -21.62 -11.39
N LEU A 331 -1.59 -21.08 -10.20
CA LEU A 331 -2.01 -21.83 -9.01
C LEU A 331 -3.38 -22.50 -9.22
N GLN A 332 -4.35 -21.80 -9.82
CA GLN A 332 -5.65 -22.38 -10.15
C GLN A 332 -5.52 -23.51 -11.18
N HIS A 333 -4.69 -23.34 -12.20
CA HIS A 333 -4.39 -24.38 -13.17
C HIS A 333 -3.70 -25.57 -12.50
N PHE A 334 -2.75 -25.33 -11.59
CA PHE A 334 -2.13 -26.38 -10.80
C PHE A 334 -3.15 -27.15 -9.96
N HIS A 335 -4.07 -26.48 -9.30
CA HIS A 335 -5.18 -27.15 -8.59
C HIS A 335 -6.09 -27.97 -9.52
N TYR A 336 -6.29 -27.54 -10.75
CA TYR A 336 -7.01 -28.33 -11.75
C TYR A 336 -6.23 -29.61 -12.13
N LEU A 337 -4.92 -29.49 -12.36
CA LEU A 337 -4.05 -30.65 -12.64
C LEU A 337 -4.03 -31.63 -11.47
N LEU A 338 -3.94 -31.14 -10.23
CA LEU A 338 -4.02 -32.00 -9.04
C LEU A 338 -5.34 -32.77 -9.00
N ARG A 339 -6.48 -32.11 -9.25
CA ARG A 339 -7.79 -32.79 -9.31
C ARG A 339 -7.94 -33.79 -10.46
N LYS A 340 -7.26 -33.52 -11.58
CA LYS A 340 -7.35 -34.32 -12.80
C LYS A 340 -6.46 -35.57 -12.74
N HIS A 341 -5.25 -35.42 -12.18
CA HIS A 341 -4.21 -36.45 -12.21
C HIS A 341 -4.07 -37.20 -10.90
N LEU A 342 -4.46 -36.59 -9.78
CA LEU A 342 -4.56 -37.31 -8.52
C LEU A 342 -5.94 -37.94 -8.41
N GLY A 343 -6.06 -38.94 -7.53
CA GLY A 343 -7.35 -39.48 -7.10
C GLY A 343 -8.24 -38.41 -6.45
N LYS A 344 -9.32 -38.83 -5.80
CA LYS A 344 -10.24 -37.90 -5.13
C LYS A 344 -9.49 -37.05 -4.10
N LEU A 345 -9.42 -35.73 -4.31
CA LEU A 345 -8.92 -34.81 -3.29
C LEU A 345 -9.92 -34.74 -2.13
N VAL A 346 -9.49 -35.16 -0.94
CA VAL A 346 -10.31 -35.15 0.28
C VAL A 346 -10.25 -33.77 0.93
N TYR A 347 -9.05 -33.22 1.11
CA TYR A 347 -8.84 -31.85 1.54
C TYR A 347 -7.58 -31.25 0.91
N ILE A 348 -7.54 -29.92 0.88
CA ILE A 348 -6.38 -29.12 0.49
C ILE A 348 -6.24 -27.95 1.47
N VAL A 349 -5.06 -27.79 2.03
CA VAL A 349 -4.67 -26.66 2.88
C VAL A 349 -3.53 -25.96 2.17
N GLN A 350 -3.61 -24.63 2.04
CA GLN A 350 -2.57 -23.87 1.37
C GLN A 350 -2.29 -22.55 2.07
N VAL A 351 -1.03 -22.13 2.03
CA VAL A 351 -0.57 -20.81 2.48
C VAL A 351 0.16 -20.16 1.32
N ILE A 352 -0.19 -18.92 1.00
CA ILE A 352 0.50 -18.11 -0.01
C ILE A 352 1.31 -17.05 0.74
N GLU A 353 2.59 -16.98 0.43
CA GLU A 353 3.51 -16.02 1.02
C GLU A 353 4.30 -15.34 -0.10
N PHE A 354 4.89 -14.19 0.22
CA PHE A 354 5.81 -13.51 -0.68
C PHE A 354 7.23 -13.68 -0.13
N GLN A 355 8.07 -14.43 -0.86
CA GLN A 355 9.47 -14.61 -0.49
C GLN A 355 10.23 -13.26 -0.50
N LYS A 356 11.39 -13.19 0.17
CA LYS A 356 12.24 -11.97 0.27
C LYS A 356 12.57 -11.27 -1.06
N ARG A 357 12.40 -11.96 -2.20
CA ARG A 357 12.59 -11.40 -3.56
C ARG A 357 11.30 -10.87 -4.21
N GLY A 358 10.21 -10.81 -3.45
CA GLY A 358 8.93 -10.16 -3.81
C GLY A 358 8.00 -10.99 -4.71
N LEU A 359 8.32 -12.26 -4.97
CA LEU A 359 7.50 -13.13 -5.79
C LEU A 359 6.68 -14.09 -4.92
N PRO A 360 5.41 -14.36 -5.28
CA PRO A 360 4.56 -15.24 -4.50
C PRO A 360 4.98 -16.71 -4.65
N HIS A 361 4.84 -17.45 -3.56
CA HIS A 361 4.92 -18.90 -3.52
C HIS A 361 3.76 -19.45 -2.70
N ALA A 362 3.32 -20.67 -3.00
CA ALA A 362 2.28 -21.34 -2.24
C ALA A 362 2.81 -22.68 -1.71
N HIS A 363 2.69 -22.87 -0.41
CA HIS A 363 2.88 -24.15 0.26
C HIS A 363 1.53 -24.85 0.33
N ILE A 364 1.45 -26.08 -0.18
CA ILE A 364 0.20 -26.80 -0.37
C ILE A 364 0.33 -28.19 0.25
N VAL A 365 -0.57 -28.49 1.18
CA VAL A 365 -0.74 -29.81 1.80
C VAL A 365 -2.07 -30.38 1.31
N LEU A 366 -2.08 -31.62 0.83
CA LEU A 366 -3.30 -32.25 0.33
C LEU A 366 -3.43 -33.71 0.70
N LYS A 367 -4.67 -34.17 0.81
CA LYS A 367 -5.06 -35.57 1.02
C LYS A 367 -5.76 -36.11 -0.21
N VAL A 368 -5.34 -37.28 -0.67
CA VAL A 368 -5.98 -38.00 -1.80
C VAL A 368 -6.58 -39.31 -1.34
N HIS A 369 -7.61 -39.77 -2.04
CA HIS A 369 -8.21 -41.09 -1.88
C HIS A 369 -8.47 -41.75 -3.25
N PRO A 370 -8.06 -43.02 -3.46
CA PRO A 370 -7.20 -43.82 -2.57
C PRO A 370 -5.82 -43.18 -2.39
N GLU A 371 -5.07 -43.63 -1.38
CA GLU A 371 -3.67 -43.22 -1.23
C GLU A 371 -2.86 -43.65 -2.46
N LEU A 372 -1.89 -42.82 -2.84
CA LEU A 372 -1.00 -43.15 -3.95
C LEU A 372 -0.13 -44.35 -3.53
N PRO A 373 -0.12 -45.44 -4.32
CA PRO A 373 0.77 -46.55 -4.04
C PRO A 373 2.23 -46.12 -4.30
N PRO A 374 3.22 -46.71 -3.60
CA PRO A 374 4.61 -46.25 -3.66
C PRO A 374 5.20 -46.19 -5.08
N ASP A 375 4.81 -47.11 -5.96
CA ASP A 375 5.26 -47.19 -7.35
C ASP A 375 4.75 -46.03 -8.23
N GLN A 376 3.65 -45.38 -7.83
CA GLN A 376 3.13 -44.19 -8.51
C GLN A 376 3.77 -42.90 -7.98
N VAL A 377 4.29 -42.90 -6.75
CA VAL A 377 4.98 -41.73 -6.18
C VAL A 377 6.22 -41.38 -7.02
N ASP A 378 7.02 -42.38 -7.39
CA ASP A 378 8.23 -42.19 -8.21
C ASP A 378 7.92 -41.70 -9.63
N ARG A 379 6.71 -41.96 -10.14
CA ARG A 379 6.25 -41.44 -11.45
C ARG A 379 5.78 -40.00 -11.37
N LEU A 380 5.33 -39.55 -10.20
CA LEU A 380 4.78 -38.21 -9.97
C LEU A 380 5.84 -37.22 -9.45
N ILE A 381 6.85 -37.70 -8.73
CA ILE A 381 7.90 -36.89 -8.14
C ILE A 381 9.21 -37.20 -8.86
N SER A 382 9.70 -36.24 -9.63
CA SER A 382 11.04 -36.26 -10.21
C SER A 382 11.79 -35.00 -9.81
N ALA A 383 13.07 -35.15 -9.49
CA ALA A 383 13.98 -34.05 -9.24
C ALA A 383 15.07 -34.09 -10.31
N HIS A 384 15.13 -33.04 -11.13
CA HIS A 384 16.14 -32.90 -12.18
C HIS A 384 17.03 -31.72 -11.86
N LEU A 385 18.34 -31.95 -11.84
CA LEU A 385 19.31 -30.87 -11.89
C LEU A 385 19.22 -30.22 -13.28
N PRO A 386 19.19 -28.89 -13.39
CA PRO A 386 19.23 -28.21 -14.68
C PRO A 386 20.39 -28.73 -15.52
N GLU A 387 20.20 -29.03 -16.79
CA GLU A 387 21.30 -29.50 -17.64
C GLU A 387 22.38 -28.43 -17.81
N ASP A 388 21.96 -27.16 -17.87
CA ASP A 388 22.83 -26.00 -17.92
C ASP A 388 23.63 -25.80 -16.62
N PRO A 389 24.97 -25.91 -16.66
CA PRO A 389 25.84 -25.64 -15.50
C PRO A 389 25.66 -24.24 -14.90
N ALA A 390 25.28 -23.23 -15.69
CA ALA A 390 25.06 -21.87 -15.20
C ALA A 390 23.81 -21.77 -14.31
N LEU A 391 22.80 -22.63 -14.53
CA LEU A 391 21.62 -22.74 -13.66
C LEU A 391 21.93 -23.55 -12.39
N ARG A 392 22.93 -24.43 -12.42
CA ARG A 392 23.43 -25.17 -11.23
C ARG A 392 24.26 -24.32 -10.29
N ALA A 393 24.79 -23.18 -10.74
CA ALA A 393 25.57 -22.25 -9.93
C ALA A 393 24.70 -21.30 -9.06
N LYS A 394 23.37 -21.37 -9.19
CA LYS A 394 22.41 -20.50 -8.48
C LYS A 394 21.72 -21.04 -7.21
N PRO A 395 22.09 -22.16 -6.56
CA PRO A 395 21.53 -22.49 -5.26
C PRO A 395 22.44 -21.93 -4.15
N LEU A 396 21.85 -21.15 -3.24
CA LEU A 396 22.40 -20.68 -1.95
C LEU A 396 23.19 -19.34 -1.96
N GLN A 397 22.55 -18.25 -2.43
CA GLN A 397 22.79 -16.90 -1.88
C GLN A 397 21.48 -16.25 -1.44
#